data_AF-A0A970FSI1-F1
#
_entry.id   AF-A0A970FSI1-F1
#
_cell.length_a   1.000
_cell.length_b   1.000
_cell.length_c   1.000
_cell.angle_alpha   90.00
_cell.angle_beta   90.00
_cell.angle_gamma   90.00
#
_symmetry.space_group_name_H-M   'P 1'
#
loop_
_entity.id
_entity.type
_entity.pdbx_description
1 polymer ?
#
loop_
_entity_poly.entity_id
_entity_poly.type
_entity_poly.pdbx_seq_one_letter_code
_entity_poly.pdbx_strand_id
1 'polypeptide(L)'
;MKQIKTLTFDQPCAAMPRWALLERAYIDLANKTPEMLTPYLSAEGSIIWPESVENFQTFAYSNVDNAFEGFQSWPLFYLLGGDERFLKLAQETFDALVRQFSSLKKANLGIPDDQAEAMGRDTMLVDEWFPDLDWMHQGEAAMYLYYLSLANPGHIKNKERVLRITQYLIGENPAGFERNYDPEHHVFKSGYFGTNGPAWEKFKQPITHSHWMDSYGLAFYDVPGVTTFYDLADPEKAKRYGAVYGERLAHCDTVTNMMATSMVLSAYLYTGDEQYRDFILSYVNAWRERYAGNNGIMPDNAGPDGKVGETLGGRWYGSHYGWVHP
;
A
#
# COMPACT_ATOMS: atom_id res chain seq x y z
N MET A 1 11.37 -31.40 -6.75
CA MET A 1 9.99 -30.95 -6.49
C MET A 1 9.48 -31.64 -5.24
N LYS A 2 9.02 -30.90 -4.21
CA LYS A 2 8.33 -31.53 -3.07
C LYS A 2 7.08 -32.20 -3.61
N GLN A 3 6.87 -33.48 -3.26
CA GLN A 3 5.65 -34.19 -3.61
C GLN A 3 4.49 -33.51 -2.87
N ILE A 4 3.61 -32.82 -3.61
CA ILE A 4 2.41 -32.21 -3.01
C ILE A 4 1.50 -33.36 -2.59
N LYS A 5 1.16 -33.40 -1.31
CA LYS A 5 0.25 -34.42 -0.77
C LYS A 5 -1.15 -34.15 -1.32
N THR A 6 -1.60 -34.98 -2.26
CA THR A 6 -3.00 -34.96 -2.70
C THR A 6 -3.86 -35.62 -1.65
N LEU A 7 -4.86 -34.89 -1.15
CA LEU A 7 -5.90 -35.43 -0.28
C LEU A 7 -7.16 -35.61 -1.10
N THR A 8 -7.71 -36.82 -1.10
CA THR A 8 -9.00 -37.13 -1.74
C THR A 8 -10.05 -37.29 -0.64
N PHE A 9 -11.15 -36.57 -0.76
CA PHE A 9 -12.30 -36.66 0.14
C PHE A 9 -13.49 -37.17 -0.67
N ASP A 10 -13.83 -38.44 -0.55
CA ASP A 10 -14.87 -39.14 -1.32
C ASP A 10 -16.05 -39.63 -0.46
N GLN A 11 -16.01 -39.35 0.84
CA GLN A 11 -17.08 -39.63 1.80
C GLN A 11 -17.73 -38.32 2.27
N PRO A 12 -19.07 -38.27 2.40
CA PRO A 12 -19.75 -37.14 3.05
C PRO A 12 -19.25 -36.97 4.48
N CYS A 13 -19.12 -35.73 4.94
CA CYS A 13 -18.85 -35.48 6.35
C CYS A 13 -20.02 -35.98 7.21
N ALA A 14 -19.75 -36.78 8.25
CA ALA A 14 -20.77 -37.36 9.12
C ALA A 14 -21.61 -36.30 9.87
N ALA A 15 -21.03 -35.11 10.10
CA ALA A 15 -21.73 -33.96 10.65
C ALA A 15 -21.11 -32.67 10.12
N MET A 16 -21.90 -31.81 9.48
CA MET A 16 -21.43 -30.48 9.09
C MET A 16 -21.63 -29.51 10.25
N PRO A 17 -20.58 -28.74 10.64
CA PRO A 17 -20.73 -27.75 11.68
C PRO A 17 -21.69 -26.65 11.22
N ARG A 18 -22.48 -26.11 12.15
CA ARG A 18 -23.53 -25.13 11.85
C ARG A 18 -23.02 -23.91 11.09
N TRP A 19 -21.80 -23.44 11.39
CA TRP A 19 -21.21 -22.29 10.69
C TRP A 19 -21.05 -22.53 9.19
N ALA A 20 -20.69 -23.75 8.75
CA ALA A 20 -20.51 -24.07 7.34
C ALA A 20 -21.84 -24.08 6.59
N LEU A 21 -22.92 -24.55 7.24
CA LEU A 21 -24.27 -24.47 6.69
C LEU A 21 -24.74 -23.01 6.54
N LEU A 22 -24.45 -22.17 7.54
CA LEU A 22 -24.80 -20.76 7.52
C LEU A 22 -23.98 -19.99 6.46
N GLU A 23 -22.69 -20.30 6.30
CA GLU A 23 -21.85 -19.73 5.26
C GLU A 23 -22.38 -20.08 3.86
N ARG A 24 -22.73 -21.36 3.61
CA ARG A 24 -23.36 -21.76 2.34
C ARG A 24 -24.70 -21.06 2.10
N ALA A 25 -25.54 -20.95 3.12
CA ALA A 25 -26.81 -20.22 3.02
C ALA A 25 -26.59 -18.72 2.73
N TYR A 26 -25.57 -18.11 3.32
CA TYR A 26 -25.17 -16.74 3.04
C TYR A 26 -24.68 -16.59 1.59
N ILE A 27 -23.80 -17.48 1.12
CA ILE A 27 -23.30 -17.46 -0.26
C ILE A 27 -24.47 -17.58 -1.26
N ASP A 28 -25.39 -18.52 -1.03
CA ASP A 28 -26.57 -18.72 -1.88
C ASP A 28 -27.51 -17.49 -1.88
N LEU A 29 -27.57 -16.75 -0.77
CA LEU A 29 -28.31 -15.49 -0.68
C LEU A 29 -27.58 -14.35 -1.42
N ALA A 30 -26.28 -14.18 -1.15
CA ALA A 30 -25.46 -13.14 -1.77
C ALA A 30 -25.36 -13.30 -3.29
N ASN A 31 -25.37 -14.55 -3.80
CA ASN A 31 -25.45 -14.86 -5.23
C ASN A 31 -26.74 -14.35 -5.90
N LYS A 32 -27.81 -14.11 -5.15
CA LYS A 32 -29.07 -13.56 -5.66
C LYS A 32 -29.12 -12.04 -5.67
N THR A 33 -28.09 -11.37 -5.15
CA THR A 33 -28.03 -9.90 -5.12
C THR A 33 -28.11 -9.37 -6.56
N PRO A 34 -29.04 -8.45 -6.87
CA PRO A 34 -29.09 -7.82 -8.19
C PRO A 34 -27.82 -7.01 -8.44
N GLU A 35 -27.57 -6.65 -9.70
CA GLU A 35 -26.47 -5.75 -10.01
C GLU A 35 -26.79 -4.35 -9.49
N MET A 36 -25.95 -3.83 -8.59
CA MET A 36 -26.20 -2.58 -7.85
C MET A 36 -25.25 -1.45 -8.27
N LEU A 37 -24.18 -1.75 -9.01
CA LEU A 37 -23.13 -0.77 -9.31
C LEU A 37 -23.47 0.15 -10.47
N THR A 38 -24.24 -0.33 -11.44
CA THR A 38 -24.51 0.41 -12.68
C THR A 38 -24.90 1.89 -12.47
N PRO A 39 -25.73 2.25 -11.48
CA PRO A 39 -26.06 3.67 -11.21
C PRO A 39 -24.88 4.53 -10.70
N TYR A 40 -23.79 3.90 -10.26
CA TYR A 40 -22.60 4.53 -9.68
C TYR A 40 -21.39 4.50 -10.61
N LEU A 41 -21.57 4.04 -11.85
CA LEU A 41 -20.51 3.94 -12.86
C LEU A 41 -20.81 4.83 -14.07
N SER A 42 -19.77 5.33 -14.73
CA SER A 42 -19.86 5.90 -16.06
C SER A 42 -20.16 4.83 -17.11
N ALA A 43 -20.46 5.23 -18.35
CA ALA A 43 -20.69 4.30 -19.45
C ALA A 43 -19.45 3.41 -19.74
N GLU A 44 -18.25 3.91 -19.41
CA GLU A 44 -16.96 3.24 -19.57
C GLU A 44 -16.56 2.39 -18.33
N GLY A 45 -17.42 2.35 -17.31
CA GLY A 45 -17.23 1.57 -16.09
C GLY A 45 -16.40 2.26 -15.00
N SER A 46 -16.03 3.53 -15.17
CA SER A 46 -15.34 4.33 -14.15
C SER A 46 -16.27 4.66 -12.99
N ILE A 47 -15.78 4.70 -11.75
CA ILE A 47 -16.58 5.17 -10.63
C ILE A 47 -16.83 6.67 -10.75
N ILE A 48 -17.98 7.14 -10.23
CA ILE A 48 -18.23 8.59 -10.14
C ILE A 48 -17.22 9.20 -9.16
N TRP A 49 -16.21 9.86 -9.70
CA TRP A 49 -15.16 10.54 -8.96
C TRP A 49 -15.31 12.06 -9.13
N PRO A 50 -15.32 12.87 -8.05
CA PRO A 50 -15.53 14.31 -8.18
C PRO A 50 -14.45 15.00 -9.02
N GLU A 51 -14.88 15.63 -10.11
CA GLU A 51 -14.01 16.49 -10.94
C GLU A 51 -14.38 17.97 -10.87
N SER A 52 -15.56 18.28 -10.32
CA SER A 52 -16.08 19.66 -10.20
C SER A 52 -15.49 20.45 -9.03
N VAL A 53 -14.71 19.80 -8.16
CA VAL A 53 -14.01 20.44 -7.05
C VAL A 53 -12.58 20.70 -7.49
N GLU A 54 -12.18 21.97 -7.45
CA GLU A 54 -10.84 22.39 -7.88
C GLU A 54 -9.75 21.67 -7.08
N ASN A 55 -8.75 21.10 -7.77
CA ASN A 55 -7.65 20.34 -7.19
C ASN A 55 -8.07 19.11 -6.35
N PHE A 56 -9.31 18.63 -6.49
CA PHE A 56 -9.81 17.48 -5.72
C PHE A 56 -8.90 16.27 -5.83
N GLN A 57 -8.39 15.99 -7.01
CA GLN A 57 -7.51 14.86 -7.28
C GLN A 57 -6.24 14.90 -6.43
N THR A 58 -5.67 16.08 -6.22
CA THR A 58 -4.50 16.27 -5.36
C THR A 58 -4.82 15.93 -3.92
N PHE A 59 -5.95 16.42 -3.40
CA PHE A 59 -6.36 16.17 -2.01
C PHE A 59 -6.83 14.74 -1.77
N ALA A 60 -7.50 14.15 -2.76
CA ALA A 60 -8.03 12.79 -2.69
C ALA A 60 -6.99 11.72 -3.04
N TYR A 61 -5.76 12.10 -3.43
CA TYR A 61 -4.71 11.16 -3.84
C TYR A 61 -4.42 10.10 -2.76
N SER A 62 -4.34 10.52 -1.49
CA SER A 62 -4.14 9.62 -0.35
C SER A 62 -5.37 8.77 0.00
N ASN A 63 -6.42 8.82 -0.83
CA ASN A 63 -7.64 8.03 -0.67
C ASN A 63 -7.96 7.22 -1.94
N VAL A 64 -7.05 7.17 -2.91
CA VAL A 64 -7.25 6.40 -4.16
C VAL A 64 -7.26 4.90 -3.87
N ASP A 65 -6.50 4.46 -2.88
CA ASP A 65 -6.53 3.13 -2.26
C ASP A 65 -7.95 2.69 -1.86
N ASN A 66 -8.73 3.53 -1.17
CA ASN A 66 -10.13 3.24 -0.81
C ASN A 66 -11.01 2.83 -2.00
N ALA A 67 -10.75 3.40 -3.19
CA ALA A 67 -11.48 3.02 -4.39
C ALA A 67 -11.17 1.58 -4.84
N PHE A 68 -9.94 1.10 -4.65
CA PHE A 68 -9.59 -0.30 -4.85
C PHE A 68 -10.11 -1.18 -3.71
N GLU A 69 -9.96 -0.72 -2.46
CA GLU A 69 -10.41 -1.43 -1.27
C GLU A 69 -11.90 -1.76 -1.32
N GLY A 70 -12.73 -0.82 -1.77
CA GLY A 70 -14.19 -0.97 -1.82
C GLY A 70 -14.69 -2.18 -2.61
N PHE A 71 -13.86 -2.77 -3.49
CA PHE A 71 -14.24 -3.91 -4.35
C PHE A 71 -13.44 -5.18 -4.08
N GLN A 72 -12.46 -5.15 -3.18
CA GLN A 72 -11.56 -6.29 -2.91
C GLN A 72 -12.28 -7.55 -2.42
N SER A 73 -13.49 -7.40 -1.87
CA SER A 73 -14.27 -8.51 -1.32
C SER A 73 -14.91 -9.40 -2.38
N TRP A 74 -15.08 -8.95 -3.63
CA TRP A 74 -15.65 -9.79 -4.69
C TRP A 74 -14.79 -10.97 -5.12
N PRO A 75 -13.48 -10.82 -5.41
CA PRO A 75 -12.65 -11.98 -5.71
C PRO A 75 -12.51 -12.90 -4.50
N LEU A 76 -12.51 -12.36 -3.27
CA LEU A 76 -12.56 -13.18 -2.05
C LEU A 76 -13.87 -13.97 -1.95
N PHE A 77 -15.02 -13.34 -2.23
CA PHE A 77 -16.31 -14.01 -2.22
C PHE A 77 -16.38 -15.14 -3.27
N TYR A 78 -15.85 -14.90 -4.47
CA TYR A 78 -15.69 -15.95 -5.48
C TYR A 78 -14.83 -17.11 -4.98
N LEU A 79 -13.67 -16.83 -4.36
CA LEU A 79 -12.79 -17.85 -3.77
C LEU A 79 -13.47 -18.71 -2.70
N LEU A 80 -14.42 -18.15 -1.95
CA LEU A 80 -15.22 -18.86 -0.94
C LEU A 80 -16.38 -19.68 -1.55
N GLY A 81 -16.52 -19.69 -2.88
CA GLY A 81 -17.54 -20.45 -3.61
C GLY A 81 -18.76 -19.63 -4.04
N GLY A 82 -18.61 -18.30 -4.11
CA GLY A 82 -19.53 -17.39 -4.78
C GLY A 82 -19.58 -17.59 -6.29
N ASP A 83 -20.59 -17.02 -6.93
CA ASP A 83 -20.82 -17.11 -8.38
C ASP A 83 -19.67 -16.49 -9.20
N GLU A 84 -19.35 -17.07 -10.35
CA GLU A 84 -18.28 -16.61 -11.25
C GLU A 84 -18.46 -15.16 -11.70
N ARG A 85 -19.70 -14.65 -11.73
CA ARG A 85 -19.98 -13.23 -12.02
C ARG A 85 -19.18 -12.27 -11.14
N PHE A 86 -18.90 -12.63 -9.88
CA PHE A 86 -18.17 -11.75 -8.97
C PHE A 86 -16.69 -11.66 -9.34
N LEU A 87 -16.08 -12.73 -9.83
CA LEU A 87 -14.73 -12.66 -10.39
C LEU A 87 -14.69 -11.80 -11.66
N LYS A 88 -15.72 -11.92 -12.52
CA LYS A 88 -15.84 -11.10 -13.72
C LYS A 88 -15.95 -9.61 -13.38
N LEU A 89 -16.89 -9.26 -12.48
CA LEU A 89 -17.07 -7.89 -12.00
C LEU A 89 -15.80 -7.34 -11.35
N ALA A 90 -15.14 -8.16 -10.53
CA ALA A 90 -13.88 -7.80 -9.91
C ALA A 90 -12.80 -7.42 -10.93
N GLN A 91 -12.61 -8.24 -11.96
CA GLN A 91 -11.62 -7.94 -12.99
C GLN A 91 -11.99 -6.70 -13.80
N GLU A 92 -13.26 -6.55 -14.18
CA GLU A 92 -13.76 -5.40 -14.94
C GLU A 92 -13.58 -4.09 -14.16
N THR A 93 -13.93 -4.08 -12.88
CA THR A 93 -13.79 -2.91 -12.02
C THR A 93 -12.32 -2.60 -11.72
N PHE A 94 -11.48 -3.58 -11.41
CA PHE A 94 -10.05 -3.33 -11.21
C PHE A 94 -9.42 -2.68 -12.45
N ASP A 95 -9.73 -3.20 -13.64
CA ASP A 95 -9.27 -2.63 -14.90
C ASP A 95 -9.82 -1.22 -15.15
N ALA A 96 -11.05 -0.94 -14.75
CA ALA A 96 -11.64 0.39 -14.85
C ALA A 96 -10.96 1.40 -13.91
N LEU A 97 -10.72 1.03 -12.64
CA LEU A 97 -10.03 1.89 -11.67
C LEU A 97 -8.60 2.19 -12.11
N VAL A 98 -7.87 1.18 -12.59
CA VAL A 98 -6.52 1.38 -13.16
C VAL A 98 -6.56 2.38 -14.30
N ARG A 99 -7.47 2.23 -15.27
CA ARG A 99 -7.60 3.19 -16.39
C ARG A 99 -7.96 4.59 -15.89
N GLN A 100 -8.95 4.70 -15.00
CA GLN A 100 -9.44 5.96 -14.47
C GLN A 100 -8.31 6.72 -13.76
N PHE A 101 -7.68 6.11 -12.76
CA PHE A 101 -6.66 6.78 -11.95
C PHE A 101 -5.32 6.94 -12.66
N SER A 102 -5.04 6.17 -13.72
CA SER A 102 -3.91 6.47 -14.60
C SER A 102 -4.15 7.72 -15.46
N SER A 103 -5.40 8.17 -15.62
CA SER A 103 -5.73 9.36 -16.43
C SER A 103 -5.92 10.64 -15.59
N LEU A 104 -6.31 10.48 -14.32
CA LEU A 104 -6.59 11.60 -13.42
C LEU A 104 -5.32 12.27 -12.94
N LYS A 105 -5.23 13.58 -13.20
CA LYS A 105 -4.06 14.40 -12.89
C LYS A 105 -4.07 14.91 -11.45
N LYS A 106 -2.90 14.93 -10.79
CA LYS A 106 -2.63 15.55 -9.50
C LYS A 106 -1.64 16.70 -9.66
N ALA A 107 -1.83 17.77 -8.89
CA ALA A 107 -1.01 18.98 -8.89
C ALA A 107 -0.34 19.18 -7.52
N ASN A 108 0.41 20.28 -7.33
CA ASN A 108 1.03 20.66 -6.06
C ASN A 108 1.87 19.53 -5.41
N LEU A 109 2.72 18.88 -6.20
CA LEU A 109 3.52 17.72 -5.77
C LEU A 109 4.64 18.06 -4.76
N GLY A 110 4.72 19.32 -4.32
CA GLY A 110 5.78 19.81 -3.46
C GLY A 110 7.11 20.06 -4.17
N ILE A 111 7.12 19.96 -5.50
CA ILE A 111 8.23 20.25 -6.40
C ILE A 111 7.78 21.22 -7.50
N PRO A 112 8.72 21.95 -8.14
CA PRO A 112 8.44 22.76 -9.33
C PRO A 112 7.73 21.98 -10.44
N ASP A 113 6.84 22.65 -11.19
CA ASP A 113 6.01 22.02 -12.23
C ASP A 113 6.84 21.39 -13.36
N ASP A 114 7.98 21.99 -13.72
CA ASP A 114 8.91 21.46 -14.70
C ASP A 114 9.57 20.16 -14.22
N GLN A 115 9.87 20.07 -12.93
CA GLN A 115 10.35 18.83 -12.31
C GLN A 115 9.24 17.77 -12.24
N ALA A 116 8.01 18.15 -11.88
CA ALA A 116 6.86 17.25 -11.87
C ALA A 116 6.55 16.66 -13.26
N GLU A 117 6.60 17.51 -14.29
CA GLU A 117 6.40 17.16 -15.70
C GLU A 117 7.53 16.26 -16.22
N ALA A 118 8.80 16.62 -15.97
CA ALA A 118 9.96 15.84 -16.39
C ALA A 118 9.99 14.43 -15.78
N MET A 119 9.44 14.28 -14.58
CA MET A 119 9.33 13.01 -13.91
C MET A 119 8.07 12.20 -14.33
N GLY A 120 7.14 12.76 -15.10
CA GLY A 120 5.92 12.06 -15.56
C GLY A 120 4.98 11.61 -14.43
N ARG A 121 4.88 12.40 -13.35
CA ARG A 121 4.26 11.98 -12.05
C ARG A 121 2.94 12.65 -11.71
N ASP A 122 2.40 13.41 -12.62
CA ASP A 122 1.23 14.23 -12.38
C ASP A 122 -0.06 13.42 -12.50
N THR A 123 -0.05 12.08 -12.44
CA THR A 123 -1.24 11.22 -12.40
C THR A 123 -1.36 10.48 -11.07
N MET A 124 -2.57 10.02 -10.73
CA MET A 124 -2.78 9.24 -9.51
C MET A 124 -2.12 7.85 -9.59
N LEU A 125 -2.05 7.23 -10.77
CA LEU A 125 -1.26 6.02 -11.01
C LEU A 125 -0.27 6.24 -12.15
N VAL A 126 0.93 5.68 -12.00
CA VAL A 126 1.98 5.64 -13.01
C VAL A 126 2.31 4.16 -13.24
N ASP A 127 2.30 3.71 -14.49
CA ASP A 127 2.45 2.28 -14.85
C ASP A 127 1.46 1.33 -14.13
N GLU A 128 0.22 1.81 -13.96
CA GLU A 128 -0.88 1.13 -13.27
C GLU A 128 -0.68 0.97 -11.75
N TRP A 129 0.25 1.71 -11.12
CA TRP A 129 0.48 1.64 -9.67
C TRP A 129 0.78 3.00 -9.04
N PHE A 130 0.76 3.04 -7.70
CA PHE A 130 0.98 4.27 -6.94
C PHE A 130 2.43 4.77 -7.12
N PRO A 131 2.60 6.07 -7.42
CA PRO A 131 3.93 6.65 -7.56
C PRO A 131 4.68 6.86 -6.24
N ASP A 132 4.00 7.33 -5.18
CA ASP A 132 4.67 7.94 -4.03
C ASP A 132 3.85 7.88 -2.72
N LEU A 133 3.24 6.73 -2.42
CA LEU A 133 2.38 6.52 -1.26
C LEU A 133 3.08 5.62 -0.21
N ASP A 134 2.63 5.63 1.04
CA ASP A 134 3.12 4.67 2.04
C ASP A 134 2.53 3.27 1.77
N TRP A 135 3.19 2.22 2.28
CA TRP A 135 2.72 0.87 2.01
C TRP A 135 1.44 0.50 2.76
N MET A 136 1.05 1.20 3.83
CA MET A 136 -0.21 0.92 4.51
C MET A 136 -1.38 1.07 3.52
N HIS A 137 -1.48 2.23 2.88
CA HIS A 137 -2.51 2.50 1.87
C HIS A 137 -2.28 1.70 0.57
N GLN A 138 -1.04 1.58 0.08
CA GLN A 138 -0.79 0.74 -1.10
C GLN A 138 -1.21 -0.72 -0.85
N GLY A 139 -1.04 -1.20 0.39
CA GLY A 139 -1.41 -2.53 0.84
C GLY A 139 -2.90 -2.78 0.78
N GLU A 140 -3.72 -1.79 1.14
CA GLU A 140 -5.19 -1.85 1.06
C GLU A 140 -5.64 -2.05 -0.40
N ALA A 141 -5.06 -1.31 -1.34
CA ALA A 141 -5.28 -1.53 -2.77
C ALA A 141 -4.70 -2.86 -3.26
N ALA A 142 -3.52 -3.25 -2.76
CA ALA A 142 -2.82 -4.46 -3.19
C ALA A 142 -3.57 -5.74 -2.80
N MET A 143 -4.31 -5.74 -1.69
CA MET A 143 -5.17 -6.87 -1.31
C MET A 143 -6.15 -7.24 -2.41
N TYR A 144 -6.71 -6.26 -3.13
CA TYR A 144 -7.57 -6.52 -4.28
C TYR A 144 -6.83 -7.29 -5.38
N LEU A 145 -5.62 -6.85 -5.73
CA LEU A 145 -4.80 -7.54 -6.72
C LEU A 145 -4.38 -8.94 -6.25
N TYR A 146 -4.05 -9.13 -4.97
CA TYR A 146 -3.71 -10.44 -4.39
C TYR A 146 -4.88 -11.43 -4.53
N TYR A 147 -6.10 -11.00 -4.20
CA TYR A 147 -7.28 -11.86 -4.34
C TYR A 147 -7.60 -12.16 -5.81
N LEU A 148 -7.46 -11.19 -6.72
CA LEU A 148 -7.60 -11.44 -8.16
C LEU A 148 -6.56 -12.46 -8.66
N SER A 149 -5.32 -12.34 -8.21
CA SER A 149 -4.23 -13.25 -8.55
C SER A 149 -4.49 -14.66 -8.03
N LEU A 150 -5.04 -14.79 -6.83
CA LEU A 150 -5.40 -16.09 -6.24
C LEU A 150 -6.65 -16.70 -6.91
N ALA A 151 -7.66 -15.89 -7.21
CA ALA A 151 -8.90 -16.31 -7.85
C ALA A 151 -8.71 -16.77 -9.31
N ASN A 152 -7.79 -16.12 -10.03
CA ASN A 152 -7.45 -16.46 -11.41
C ASN A 152 -5.93 -16.39 -11.65
N PRO A 153 -5.18 -17.42 -11.25
CA PRO A 153 -3.72 -17.45 -11.41
C PRO A 153 -3.28 -17.54 -12.89
N GLY A 154 -4.20 -17.84 -13.81
CA GLY A 154 -3.94 -17.82 -15.25
C GLY A 154 -4.06 -16.44 -15.90
N HIS A 155 -4.53 -15.41 -15.18
CA HIS A 155 -4.77 -14.09 -15.75
C HIS A 155 -3.46 -13.34 -16.06
N ILE A 156 -3.09 -13.30 -17.35
CA ILE A 156 -1.80 -12.78 -17.82
C ILE A 156 -1.57 -11.33 -17.37
N LYS A 157 -2.56 -10.45 -17.53
CA LYS A 157 -2.42 -9.03 -17.18
C LYS A 157 -2.20 -8.80 -15.68
N ASN A 158 -2.79 -9.63 -14.81
CA ASN A 158 -2.57 -9.50 -13.36
C ASN A 158 -1.18 -9.99 -12.97
N LYS A 159 -0.71 -11.07 -13.61
CA LYS A 159 0.68 -11.51 -13.48
C LYS A 159 1.65 -10.40 -13.91
N GLU A 160 1.43 -9.78 -15.06
CA GLU A 160 2.26 -8.67 -15.55
C GLU A 160 2.27 -7.48 -14.58
N ARG A 161 1.11 -7.10 -14.03
CA ARG A 161 1.01 -6.07 -12.98
C ARG A 161 1.84 -6.40 -11.76
N VAL A 162 1.66 -7.58 -11.18
CA VAL A 162 2.39 -8.01 -9.98
C VAL A 162 3.91 -7.99 -10.23
N LEU A 163 4.37 -8.48 -11.38
CA LEU A 163 5.79 -8.48 -11.73
C LEU A 163 6.33 -7.06 -11.95
N ARG A 164 5.57 -6.19 -12.63
CA ARG A 164 5.97 -4.79 -12.86
C ARG A 164 6.04 -4.01 -11.55
N ILE A 165 5.04 -4.13 -10.68
CA ILE A 165 5.04 -3.49 -9.36
C ILE A 165 6.23 -3.99 -8.55
N THR A 166 6.45 -5.31 -8.51
CA THR A 166 7.60 -5.89 -7.80
C THR A 166 8.94 -5.37 -8.32
N GLN A 167 9.08 -5.22 -9.64
CA GLN A 167 10.29 -4.63 -10.25
C GLN A 167 10.53 -3.21 -9.75
N TYR A 168 9.49 -2.37 -9.68
CA TYR A 168 9.60 -1.02 -9.11
C TYR A 168 10.01 -1.05 -7.63
N LEU A 169 9.51 -2.00 -6.85
CA LEU A 169 9.78 -2.07 -5.41
C LEU A 169 11.20 -2.49 -5.05
N ILE A 170 11.71 -3.55 -5.67
CA ILE A 170 12.94 -4.21 -5.18
C ILE A 170 14.03 -4.34 -6.24
N GLY A 171 13.72 -4.04 -7.50
CA GLY A 171 14.65 -4.13 -8.61
C GLY A 171 15.23 -2.78 -9.02
N GLU A 172 15.88 -2.77 -10.18
CA GLU A 172 16.18 -1.53 -10.89
C GLU A 172 14.89 -0.85 -11.31
N ASN A 173 14.76 0.45 -11.03
CA ASN A 173 13.59 1.19 -11.47
C ASN A 173 13.64 1.33 -13.01
N PRO A 174 12.71 0.74 -13.76
CA PRO A 174 12.75 0.74 -15.22
C PRO A 174 12.56 2.13 -15.84
N ALA A 175 12.00 3.09 -15.09
CA ALA A 175 11.87 4.49 -15.50
C ALA A 175 13.13 5.32 -15.22
N GLY A 176 14.20 4.71 -14.69
CA GLY A 176 15.48 5.38 -14.42
C GLY A 176 15.52 6.19 -13.12
N PHE A 177 14.50 6.08 -12.27
CA PHE A 177 14.54 6.68 -10.93
C PHE A 177 15.45 5.89 -9.98
N GLU A 178 15.72 6.47 -8.82
CA GLU A 178 16.43 5.79 -7.75
C GLU A 178 15.67 4.54 -7.29
N ARG A 179 16.42 3.47 -6.96
CA ARG A 179 15.85 2.26 -6.34
C ARG A 179 15.15 2.60 -5.03
N ASN A 180 13.97 2.02 -4.82
CA ASN A 180 13.23 2.11 -3.57
C ASN A 180 13.95 1.40 -2.41
N TYR A 181 14.61 0.28 -2.71
CA TYR A 181 15.24 -0.60 -1.74
C TYR A 181 16.76 -0.54 -1.84
N ASP A 182 17.42 -0.48 -0.69
CA ASP A 182 18.85 -0.68 -0.53
C ASP A 182 19.13 -2.14 -0.14
N PRO A 183 19.74 -2.94 -1.03
CA PRO A 183 20.08 -4.33 -0.74
C PRO A 183 21.28 -4.50 0.19
N GLU A 184 22.12 -3.48 0.41
CA GLU A 184 23.29 -3.56 1.30
C GLU A 184 22.85 -3.50 2.77
N HIS A 185 21.99 -2.53 3.11
CA HIS A 185 21.51 -2.31 4.48
C HIS A 185 20.13 -2.92 4.76
N HIS A 186 19.51 -3.54 3.75
CA HIS A 186 18.20 -4.17 3.82
C HIS A 186 17.12 -3.22 4.39
N VAL A 187 16.98 -2.07 3.72
CA VAL A 187 16.00 -1.02 4.04
C VAL A 187 15.34 -0.50 2.78
N PHE A 188 14.05 -0.18 2.84
CA PHE A 188 13.51 0.81 1.92
C PHE A 188 14.08 2.17 2.29
N LYS A 189 14.46 2.96 1.29
CA LYS A 189 15.16 4.22 1.55
C LYS A 189 14.25 5.29 2.17
N SER A 190 12.92 5.10 2.11
CA SER A 190 11.92 6.00 2.67
C SER A 190 10.66 5.23 3.11
N GLY A 191 9.86 5.81 4.01
CA GLY A 191 8.53 5.33 4.38
C GLY A 191 7.49 5.47 3.26
N TYR A 192 7.76 6.32 2.27
CA TYR A 192 6.91 6.54 1.10
C TYR A 192 7.69 6.23 -0.17
N PHE A 193 7.11 5.41 -1.04
CA PHE A 193 7.75 4.99 -2.29
C PHE A 193 6.73 4.48 -3.29
N GLY A 194 7.18 4.19 -4.51
CA GLY A 194 6.33 3.55 -5.51
C GLY A 194 7.05 3.44 -6.84
N THR A 195 6.31 3.56 -7.94
CA THR A 195 6.88 3.50 -9.29
C THR A 195 7.90 4.60 -9.56
N ASN A 196 7.87 5.65 -8.75
CA ASN A 196 8.68 6.84 -8.86
C ASN A 196 9.87 6.87 -7.89
N GLY A 197 10.28 5.72 -7.37
CA GLY A 197 11.37 5.68 -6.41
C GLY A 197 10.95 6.24 -5.04
N PRO A 198 11.92 6.48 -4.14
CA PRO A 198 11.65 7.03 -2.82
C PRO A 198 11.04 8.44 -2.90
N ALA A 199 9.98 8.69 -2.14
CA ALA A 199 9.20 9.93 -2.22
C ALA A 199 9.72 11.03 -1.28
N TRP A 200 10.98 11.43 -1.45
CA TRP A 200 11.65 12.45 -0.62
C TRP A 200 10.86 13.76 -0.47
N GLU A 201 10.17 14.15 -1.53
CA GLU A 201 9.48 15.43 -1.65
C GLU A 201 8.24 15.55 -0.75
N LYS A 202 7.61 14.41 -0.39
CA LYS A 202 6.47 14.37 0.53
C LYS A 202 6.83 14.91 1.91
N PHE A 203 8.08 14.75 2.30
CA PHE A 203 8.61 15.16 3.59
C PHE A 203 8.99 16.64 3.69
N LYS A 204 8.82 17.42 2.61
CA LYS A 204 9.11 18.86 2.59
C LYS A 204 7.90 19.73 2.91
N GLN A 205 6.73 19.11 3.14
CA GLN A 205 5.48 19.82 3.41
C GLN A 205 5.24 20.04 4.91
N PRO A 206 4.50 21.10 5.29
CA PRO A 206 3.96 21.24 6.64
C PRO A 206 3.09 20.04 7.02
N ILE A 207 3.13 19.62 8.28
CA ILE A 207 2.11 18.72 8.83
C ILE A 207 1.03 19.59 9.45
N THR A 208 -0.14 19.61 8.81
CA THR A 208 -1.27 20.46 9.22
C THR A 208 -2.27 19.68 10.07
N HIS A 209 -2.95 20.39 10.98
CA HIS A 209 -4.04 19.81 11.76
C HIS A 209 -5.21 19.37 10.87
N SER A 210 -5.78 18.21 11.19
CA SER A 210 -7.07 17.75 10.68
C SER A 210 -7.89 17.19 11.85
N HIS A 211 -9.20 17.40 11.87
CA HIS A 211 -10.07 17.00 12.99
C HIS A 211 -10.01 15.51 13.35
N TRP A 212 -9.73 14.63 12.38
CA TRP A 212 -9.59 13.20 12.64
C TRP A 212 -8.30 12.87 13.42
N MET A 213 -7.33 13.78 13.47
CA MET A 213 -6.08 13.62 14.22
C MET A 213 -6.22 13.90 15.73
N ASP A 214 -7.37 14.45 16.16
CA ASP A 214 -7.61 14.94 17.52
C ASP A 214 -7.38 13.87 18.61
N SER A 215 -7.60 12.60 18.30
CA SER A 215 -7.43 11.47 19.22
C SER A 215 -6.01 10.91 19.27
N TYR A 216 -5.10 11.37 18.41
CA TYR A 216 -3.76 10.80 18.27
C TYR A 216 -2.68 11.60 19.01
N GLY A 217 -1.58 10.93 19.34
CA GLY A 217 -0.38 11.53 19.90
C GLY A 217 0.57 12.08 18.83
N LEU A 218 1.47 12.98 19.23
CA LEU A 218 2.51 13.46 18.32
C LEU A 218 3.61 12.40 18.17
N ALA A 219 4.18 12.28 16.97
CA ALA A 219 5.45 11.57 16.82
C ALA A 219 6.58 12.23 17.63
N PHE A 220 6.61 13.57 17.65
CA PHE A 220 7.71 14.36 18.18
C PHE A 220 7.24 15.43 19.17
N TYR A 221 7.28 15.11 20.46
CA TYR A 221 6.95 16.05 21.53
C TYR A 221 8.06 17.07 21.84
N ASP A 222 9.21 16.97 21.17
CA ASP A 222 10.38 17.81 21.36
C ASP A 222 10.43 19.03 20.42
N VAL A 223 9.39 19.23 19.58
CA VAL A 223 9.30 20.38 18.68
C VAL A 223 8.83 21.63 19.45
N PRO A 224 9.62 22.71 19.52
CA PRO A 224 9.27 23.89 20.32
C PRO A 224 7.92 24.48 19.96
N GLY A 225 7.05 24.66 20.95
CA GLY A 225 5.72 25.25 20.80
C GLY A 225 4.64 24.30 20.26
N VAL A 226 4.97 23.02 20.03
CA VAL A 226 4.02 21.99 19.61
C VAL A 226 3.90 20.93 20.71
N THR A 227 2.72 20.84 21.31
CA THR A 227 2.45 19.91 22.42
C THR A 227 1.31 18.95 22.10
N THR A 228 0.44 19.32 21.15
CA THR A 228 -0.67 18.50 20.64
C THR A 228 -0.85 18.74 19.13
N PHE A 229 -1.62 17.89 18.45
CA PHE A 229 -1.98 18.14 17.04
C PHE A 229 -2.76 19.44 16.83
N TYR A 230 -3.49 19.93 17.85
CA TYR A 230 -4.18 21.22 17.78
C TYR A 230 -3.23 22.40 17.57
N ASP A 231 -1.99 22.30 18.04
CA ASP A 231 -0.98 23.33 17.80
C ASP A 231 -0.63 23.45 16.30
N LEU A 232 -0.84 22.39 15.50
CA LEU A 232 -0.59 22.41 14.06
C LEU A 232 -1.68 23.14 13.25
N ALA A 233 -2.71 23.68 13.91
CA ALA A 233 -3.63 24.64 13.30
C ALA A 233 -2.95 26.00 13.07
N ASP A 234 -1.88 26.30 13.81
CA ASP A 234 -1.01 27.45 13.54
C ASP A 234 -0.04 27.10 12.39
N PRO A 235 -0.08 27.82 11.25
CA PRO A 235 0.77 27.53 10.09
C PRO A 235 2.27 27.54 10.37
N GLU A 236 2.76 28.40 11.27
CA GLU A 236 4.18 28.48 11.59
C GLU A 236 4.62 27.28 12.43
N LYS A 237 3.74 26.78 13.29
CA LYS A 237 3.98 25.54 14.05
C LYS A 237 3.91 24.31 13.13
N ALA A 238 2.92 24.24 12.23
CA ALA A 238 2.80 23.18 11.22
C ALA A 238 4.06 23.09 10.33
N LYS A 239 4.56 24.24 9.86
CA LYS A 239 5.79 24.32 9.07
C LYS A 239 7.01 23.86 9.85
N ARG A 240 7.17 24.31 11.10
CA ARG A 240 8.27 23.89 11.98
C ARG A 240 8.23 22.39 12.25
N TYR A 241 7.06 21.85 12.57
CA TYR A 241 6.89 20.43 12.82
C TYR A 241 7.18 19.61 11.56
N GLY A 242 6.66 20.02 10.40
CA GLY A 242 6.94 19.37 9.11
C GLY A 242 8.42 19.34 8.76
N ALA A 243 9.16 20.43 9.00
CA ALA A 243 10.61 20.45 8.78
C ALA A 243 11.35 19.42 9.64
N VAL A 244 11.01 19.32 10.93
CA VAL A 244 11.58 18.31 11.85
C VAL A 244 11.13 16.90 11.44
N TYR A 245 9.89 16.75 10.99
CA TYR A 245 9.35 15.48 10.51
C TYR A 245 10.13 14.97 9.30
N GLY A 246 10.36 15.84 8.33
CA GLY A 246 11.10 15.49 7.13
C GLY A 246 12.57 15.19 7.37
N GLU A 247 13.26 15.99 8.20
CA GLU A 247 14.65 15.72 8.60
C GLU A 247 14.81 14.31 9.18
N ARG A 248 13.84 13.88 9.99
CA ARG A 248 13.90 12.60 10.73
C ARG A 248 13.43 11.41 9.91
N LEU A 249 12.45 11.59 9.02
CA LEU A 249 11.74 10.46 8.41
C LEU A 249 11.89 10.34 6.90
N ALA A 250 12.40 11.38 6.21
CA ALA A 250 12.54 11.32 4.76
C ALA A 250 13.34 10.11 4.32
N HIS A 251 14.50 9.89 4.95
CA HIS A 251 15.49 8.86 4.64
C HIS A 251 15.41 7.64 5.57
N CYS A 252 14.21 7.29 6.00
CA CYS A 252 13.98 6.26 7.00
C CYS A 252 13.04 5.18 6.46
N ASP A 253 13.43 3.91 6.61
CA ASP A 253 12.50 2.79 6.47
C ASP A 253 11.57 2.74 7.68
N THR A 254 10.35 2.30 7.46
CA THR A 254 9.35 2.11 8.50
C THR A 254 8.96 0.65 8.60
N VAL A 255 8.66 0.17 9.81
CA VAL A 255 8.28 -1.24 10.02
C VAL A 255 7.07 -1.66 9.18
N THR A 256 6.19 -0.71 8.84
CA THR A 256 5.03 -0.92 7.97
C THR A 256 5.40 -1.32 6.55
N ASN A 257 6.56 -0.91 6.04
CA ASN A 257 7.03 -1.31 4.71
C ASN A 257 7.32 -2.81 4.61
N MET A 258 7.46 -3.53 5.73
CA MET A 258 7.54 -5.00 5.75
C MET A 258 6.32 -5.65 5.09
N MET A 259 5.16 -4.99 5.09
CA MET A 259 3.97 -5.45 4.38
C MET A 259 4.15 -5.55 2.85
N ALA A 260 5.15 -4.85 2.28
CA ALA A 260 5.49 -4.94 0.85
C ALA A 260 5.97 -6.32 0.40
N THR A 261 6.42 -7.13 1.36
CA THR A 261 6.79 -8.53 1.10
C THR A 261 5.63 -9.36 0.56
N SER A 262 4.37 -8.99 0.80
CA SER A 262 3.19 -9.67 0.22
C SER A 262 3.10 -9.51 -1.30
N MET A 263 3.50 -8.35 -1.84
CA MET A 263 3.57 -8.13 -3.29
C MET A 263 4.67 -8.98 -3.92
N VAL A 264 5.84 -8.98 -3.28
CA VAL A 264 6.97 -9.81 -3.70
C VAL A 264 6.65 -11.31 -3.60
N LEU A 265 5.90 -11.72 -2.57
CA LEU A 265 5.42 -13.09 -2.42
C LEU A 265 4.47 -13.45 -3.56
N SER A 266 3.59 -12.54 -3.97
CA SER A 266 2.71 -12.76 -5.12
C SER A 266 3.52 -12.99 -6.40
N ALA A 267 4.60 -12.23 -6.63
CA ALA A 267 5.53 -12.48 -7.74
C ALA A 267 6.22 -13.85 -7.64
N TYR A 268 6.64 -14.26 -6.43
CA TYR A 268 7.18 -15.59 -6.19
C TYR A 268 6.17 -16.69 -6.54
N LEU A 269 4.91 -16.55 -6.12
CA LEU A 269 3.86 -17.55 -6.42
C LEU A 269 3.58 -17.68 -7.93
N TYR A 270 3.74 -16.61 -8.71
CA TYR A 270 3.57 -16.64 -10.17
C TYR A 270 4.72 -17.25 -10.96
N THR A 271 5.93 -17.26 -10.39
CA THR A 271 7.17 -17.50 -11.15
C THR A 271 8.00 -18.64 -10.58
N GLY A 272 7.93 -18.87 -9.26
CA GLY A 272 8.84 -19.73 -8.52
C GLY A 272 10.28 -19.20 -8.45
N ASP A 273 10.52 -17.95 -8.84
CA ASP A 273 11.87 -17.39 -8.92
C ASP A 273 12.45 -17.11 -7.53
N GLU A 274 13.61 -17.71 -7.24
CA GLU A 274 14.24 -17.66 -5.93
C GLU A 274 14.64 -16.24 -5.51
N GLN A 275 14.86 -15.31 -6.45
CA GLN A 275 15.20 -13.92 -6.11
C GLN A 275 14.14 -13.25 -5.21
N TYR A 276 12.86 -13.57 -5.43
CA TYR A 276 11.75 -13.01 -4.66
C TYR A 276 11.71 -13.59 -3.24
N ARG A 277 11.94 -14.90 -3.11
CA ARG A 277 12.08 -15.57 -1.81
C ARG A 277 13.26 -14.96 -1.03
N ASP A 278 14.40 -14.82 -1.69
CA ASP A 278 15.64 -14.38 -1.06
C ASP A 278 15.54 -12.93 -0.60
N PHE A 279 14.88 -12.05 -1.38
CA PHE A 279 14.52 -10.70 -0.93
C PHE A 279 13.69 -10.73 0.35
N ILE A 280 12.58 -11.47 0.36
CA ILE A 280 11.65 -11.52 1.51
C ILE A 280 12.39 -11.98 2.77
N LEU A 281 13.15 -13.07 2.66
CA LEU A 281 13.90 -13.61 3.79
C LEU A 281 14.96 -12.63 4.29
N SER A 282 15.71 -11.99 3.39
CA SER A 282 16.76 -11.03 3.76
C SER A 282 16.16 -9.82 4.48
N TYR A 283 15.10 -9.24 3.91
CA TYR A 283 14.47 -8.05 4.48
C TYR A 283 13.78 -8.32 5.83
N VAL A 284 13.01 -9.42 5.94
CA VAL A 284 12.37 -9.80 7.20
C VAL A 284 13.40 -10.18 8.26
N ASN A 285 14.48 -10.87 7.89
CA ASN A 285 15.55 -11.21 8.85
C ASN A 285 16.27 -9.96 9.35
N ALA A 286 16.50 -8.94 8.51
CA ALA A 286 17.06 -7.68 8.96
C ALA A 286 16.18 -6.99 10.03
N TRP A 287 14.86 -6.97 9.84
CA TRP A 287 13.94 -6.49 10.91
C TRP A 287 13.97 -7.36 12.17
N ARG A 288 14.12 -8.68 12.03
CA ARG A 288 14.29 -9.58 13.19
C ARG A 288 15.58 -9.33 13.96
N GLU A 289 16.67 -9.00 13.27
CA GLU A 289 17.94 -8.62 13.88
C GLU A 289 17.80 -7.29 14.63
N ARG A 290 17.13 -6.29 14.02
CA ARG A 290 16.80 -5.01 14.67
C ARG A 290 15.95 -5.22 15.93
N TYR A 291 14.94 -6.09 15.85
CA TYR A 291 14.11 -6.50 17.00
C TYR A 291 14.95 -7.13 18.12
N ALA A 292 15.85 -8.06 17.79
CA ALA A 292 16.71 -8.71 18.77
C ALA A 292 17.70 -7.71 19.41
N GLY A 293 18.24 -6.78 18.62
CA GLY A 293 19.11 -5.69 19.09
C GLY A 293 18.39 -4.62 19.91
N ASN A 294 17.05 -4.57 19.86
CA ASN A 294 16.22 -3.62 20.60
C ASN A 294 15.47 -4.28 21.77
N ASN A 295 16.14 -5.16 22.51
CA ASN A 295 15.62 -5.83 23.71
C ASN A 295 14.31 -6.60 23.51
N GLY A 296 14.07 -7.11 22.30
CA GLY A 296 12.83 -7.83 21.98
C GLY A 296 11.60 -6.93 21.88
N ILE A 297 11.79 -5.64 21.60
CA ILE A 297 10.74 -4.68 21.23
C ILE A 297 10.94 -4.32 19.77
N MET A 298 9.89 -4.41 18.96
CA MET A 298 9.98 -4.10 17.53
C MET A 298 10.25 -2.61 17.34
N PRO A 299 11.42 -2.20 16.81
CA PRO A 299 11.61 -0.82 16.39
C PRO A 299 10.67 -0.50 15.23
N ASP A 300 10.20 0.75 15.15
CA ASP A 300 9.36 1.18 14.03
C ASP A 300 10.14 1.85 12.89
N ASN A 301 11.44 2.09 13.10
CA ASN A 301 12.30 2.78 12.15
C ASN A 301 13.69 2.14 11.99
N ALA A 302 14.26 2.30 10.79
CA ALA A 302 15.67 2.07 10.50
C ALA A 302 16.16 3.13 9.51
N GLY A 303 17.30 3.75 9.79
CA GLY A 303 17.89 4.76 8.90
C GLY A 303 18.61 4.17 7.69
N PRO A 304 19.31 5.02 6.91
CA PRO A 304 19.96 4.64 5.65
C PRO A 304 20.96 3.48 5.79
N ASP A 305 21.68 3.41 6.92
CA ASP A 305 22.66 2.36 7.17
C ASP A 305 22.01 1.13 7.86
N GLY A 306 20.68 1.05 7.87
CA GLY A 306 19.92 -0.02 8.51
C GLY A 306 19.91 0.04 10.05
N LYS A 307 20.46 1.11 10.65
CA LYS A 307 20.53 1.29 12.11
C LYS A 307 19.23 1.85 12.66
N VAL A 308 18.77 1.27 13.77
CA VAL A 308 17.57 1.73 14.50
C VAL A 308 17.82 3.12 15.08
N GLY A 309 16.89 4.05 14.89
CA GLY A 309 16.92 5.39 15.46
C GLY A 309 17.96 6.33 14.85
N GLU A 310 18.62 5.94 13.76
CA GLU A 310 19.74 6.68 13.15
C GLU A 310 19.38 8.13 12.79
N THR A 311 18.20 8.34 12.21
CA THR A 311 17.68 9.67 11.88
C THR A 311 16.75 10.24 12.96
N LEU A 312 16.49 9.49 14.06
CA LEU A 312 15.60 9.89 15.16
C LEU A 312 16.35 10.14 16.49
N GLY A 313 17.66 10.34 16.44
CA GLY A 313 18.47 10.61 17.63
C GLY A 313 18.56 9.41 18.59
N GLY A 314 18.55 8.19 18.05
CA GLY A 314 18.60 6.93 18.80
C GLY A 314 17.26 6.41 19.29
N ARG A 315 16.14 7.09 18.99
CA ARG A 315 14.80 6.57 19.32
C ARG A 315 14.40 5.45 18.37
N TRP A 316 14.06 4.30 18.91
CA TRP A 316 13.55 3.13 18.17
C TRP A 316 12.07 3.25 17.78
N TYR A 317 11.39 4.31 18.22
CA TYR A 317 10.01 4.64 17.92
C TYR A 317 9.87 6.06 17.34
N GLY A 318 8.76 6.33 16.66
CA GLY A 318 8.46 7.66 16.09
C GLY A 318 8.33 7.70 14.57
N SER A 319 8.38 6.54 13.90
CA SER A 319 8.16 6.46 12.45
C SER A 319 6.72 6.76 12.05
N HIS A 320 6.53 7.01 10.76
CA HIS A 320 5.22 7.03 10.12
C HIS A 320 4.52 5.65 10.26
N TYR A 321 3.23 5.63 10.61
CA TYR A 321 2.46 4.43 11.00
C TYR A 321 3.16 3.53 12.04
N GLY A 322 3.92 4.14 12.96
CA GLY A 322 4.70 3.46 13.99
C GLY A 322 3.98 3.36 15.33
N TRP A 323 4.73 3.40 16.43
CA TRP A 323 4.15 3.25 17.78
C TRP A 323 3.38 4.48 18.28
N VAL A 324 3.66 5.65 17.75
CA VAL A 324 3.18 6.94 18.28
C VAL A 324 2.48 7.82 17.25
N HIS A 325 2.74 7.59 15.96
CA HIS A 325 2.17 8.36 14.88
C HIS A 325 1.07 7.56 14.21
N PRO A 326 -0.11 8.16 13.95
CA PRO A 326 -1.17 7.50 13.22
C PRO A 326 -0.76 7.07 11.83
#